data_AF-A3YWK3-F1
#
_entry.id   AF-A3YWK3-F1
#
_cell.length_a   1.000
_cell.length_b   1.000
_cell.length_c   1.000
_cell.angle_alpha   90.00
_cell.angle_beta   90.00
_cell.angle_gamma   90.00
#
_symmetry.space_group_name_H-M   'P 1'
#
loop_
_entity.id
_entity.type
_entity.pdbx_description
1 polymer ?
#
loop_
_entity_poly.entity_id
_entity_poly.type
_entity_poly.pdbx_seq_one_letter_code
_entity_poly.pdbx_strand_id
1 'polypeptide(L)' 'MANTYPACPLPRNGGSLAPQSTIHRPGYIEGGHQLEKLEFALAIAISRGDSSRAGQLRSQIDAIGGLGEEPGT' A
#
# COMPACT_ATOMS: atom_id res chain seq x y z
N MET A 1 13.65 -32.97 36.62
CA MET A 1 12.28 -32.86 36.07
C MET A 1 12.42 -32.38 34.63
N ALA A 2 12.27 -33.27 33.65
CA ALA A 2 12.37 -32.94 32.23
C ALA A 2 10.96 -32.74 31.68
N ASN A 3 10.63 -31.53 31.25
CA ASN A 3 9.33 -31.23 30.68
C ASN A 3 9.32 -31.67 29.21
N THR A 4 8.87 -32.89 28.98
CA THR A 4 8.47 -33.41 27.66
C THR A 4 7.23 -32.64 27.19
N TYR A 5 7.40 -31.75 26.23
CA TYR A 5 6.27 -31.17 25.50
C TYR A 5 5.87 -32.10 24.35
N PRO A 6 4.58 -32.42 24.16
CA PRO A 6 4.14 -33.14 22.97
C PRO A 6 4.27 -32.23 21.75
N ALA A 7 4.96 -32.70 20.72
CA ALA A 7 5.05 -32.01 19.44
C ALA A 7 3.66 -31.89 18.81
N CYS A 8 3.17 -30.67 18.60
CA CYS A 8 1.97 -30.43 17.81
C CYS A 8 2.24 -30.86 16.35
N PRO A 9 1.43 -31.77 15.76
CA PRO A 9 1.59 -32.14 14.37
C PRO A 9 1.20 -30.96 13.47
N LEU A 10 2.15 -30.52 12.62
CA LEU A 10 1.90 -29.49 11.62
C LEU A 10 0.97 -30.05 10.52
N PRO A 11 -0.02 -29.27 10.04
CA PRO A 11 -0.84 -29.68 8.91
C PRO A 11 0.01 -29.75 7.64
N ARG A 12 0.16 -30.96 7.10
CA ARG A 12 0.76 -31.22 5.79
C ARG A 12 -0.23 -30.80 4.71
N ASN A 13 -0.18 -29.54 4.28
CA ASN A 13 -0.90 -29.12 3.07
C ASN A 13 0.06 -29.22 1.87
N GLY A 14 0.06 -30.39 1.25
CA GLY A 14 0.47 -30.52 -0.14
C GLY A 14 -0.66 -29.98 -1.00
N GLY A 15 -0.47 -28.79 -1.58
CA GLY A 15 -1.46 -28.13 -2.42
C GLY A 15 -0.82 -26.95 -3.11
N SER A 16 -0.43 -27.17 -4.36
CA SER A 16 -0.11 -26.17 -5.38
C SER A 16 -0.87 -24.86 -5.20
N LEU A 17 -0.17 -23.73 -5.35
CA LEU A 17 -0.57 -22.56 -6.14
C LEU A 17 0.53 -21.51 -5.97
N ALA A 18 1.32 -21.31 -7.03
CA ALA A 18 2.15 -20.12 -7.16
C ALA A 18 1.30 -18.88 -6.83
N PRO A 19 1.81 -17.86 -6.13
CA PRO A 19 1.18 -16.57 -6.16
C PRO A 19 1.27 -16.06 -7.60
N GLN A 20 0.22 -16.32 -8.38
CA GLN A 20 -0.06 -15.55 -9.57
C GLN A 20 0.01 -14.10 -9.15
N SER A 21 0.93 -13.35 -9.74
CA SER A 21 0.89 -11.89 -9.75
C SER A 21 -0.49 -11.50 -10.24
N THR A 22 -1.40 -11.27 -9.30
CA THR A 22 -2.63 -10.54 -9.55
C THR A 22 -2.19 -9.16 -9.95
N ILE A 23 -2.10 -8.99 -11.27
CA ILE A 23 -2.09 -7.71 -11.98
C ILE A 23 -2.92 -6.74 -11.16
N HIS A 24 -2.19 -5.82 -10.54
CA HIS A 24 -2.69 -4.83 -9.61
C HIS A 24 -3.62 -3.91 -10.41
N ARG A 25 -4.90 -4.26 -10.48
CA ARG A 25 -5.93 -3.45 -11.15
C ARG A 25 -6.16 -2.26 -10.22
N PRO A 26 -5.74 -1.02 -10.55
CA PRO A 26 -5.93 0.13 -9.69
C PRO A 26 -7.36 0.63 -9.92
N GLY A 27 -8.34 -0.10 -9.38
CA GLY A 27 -9.76 0.15 -9.66
C GLY A 27 -10.68 -0.02 -8.46
N TYR A 28 -10.14 -0.18 -7.25
CA TYR A 28 -10.94 -0.13 -6.04
C TYR A 28 -10.89 1.30 -5.52
N ILE A 29 -11.91 2.06 -5.92
CA ILE A 29 -12.19 3.43 -5.48
C ILE A 29 -12.71 3.32 -4.04
N GLU A 30 -11.76 3.23 -3.12
CA GLU A 30 -12.00 3.46 -1.71
C GLU A 30 -11.41 4.83 -1.41
N GLY A 31 -12.26 5.86 -1.50
CA GLY A 31 -11.86 7.27 -1.60
C GLY A 31 -10.93 7.78 -0.48
N GLY A 32 -10.92 7.12 0.69
CA GLY A 32 -9.96 7.40 1.76
C GLY A 32 -8.63 6.67 1.58
N HIS A 33 -8.67 5.36 1.29
CA HIS A 33 -7.46 4.52 1.19
C HIS A 33 -6.51 4.99 0.08
N GLN A 34 -7.01 5.66 -0.95
CA GLN A 34 -6.16 6.18 -2.02
C GLN A 34 -5.28 7.35 -1.57
N LEU A 35 -5.83 8.27 -0.76
CA LEU A 35 -5.06 9.37 -0.18
C LEU A 35 -3.97 8.81 0.74
N GLU A 36 -4.34 7.90 1.64
CA GLU A 36 -3.42 7.25 2.58
C GLU A 36 -2.27 6.53 1.85
N LYS A 37 -2.56 5.84 0.73
CA LYS A 37 -1.54 5.21 -0.11
C LYS A 37 -0.58 6.22 -0.72
N LEU A 38 -1.06 7.39 -1.14
CA LEU A 38 -0.22 8.45 -1.70
C LEU A 38 0.63 9.11 -0.62
N GLU A 39 0.08 9.35 0.57
CA GLU A 39 0.81 9.87 1.73
C GLU A 39 1.90 8.90 2.18
N PHE A 40 1.60 7.61 2.25
CA PHE A 40 2.60 6.58 2.54
C PHE A 40 3.71 6.54 1.48
N ALA A 41 3.34 6.56 0.19
CA ALA A 41 4.32 6.61 -0.89
C ALA A 41 5.19 7.88 -0.84
N LEU A 42 4.62 9.02 -0.42
CA LEU A 42 5.32 10.29 -0.26
C LEU A 42 6.34 10.21 0.87
N ALA A 43 5.96 9.66 2.02
CA ALA A 43 6.89 9.44 3.14
C ALA A 43 8.09 8.59 2.72
N ILE A 44 7.87 7.54 1.92
CA ILE A 44 8.95 6.70 1.37
C ILE A 44 9.82 7.48 0.39
N ALA A 45 9.24 8.27 -0.52
CA ALA A 45 10.00 9.07 -1.47
C ALA A 45 10.90 10.11 -0.77
N ILE A 46 10.37 10.79 0.25
CA ILE A 46 11.12 11.71 1.11
C ILE A 46 12.25 10.98 1.83
N SER A 47 11.97 9.82 2.43
CA SER A 47 12.97 9.03 3.16
C SER A 47 14.10 8.53 2.26
N ARG A 48 13.84 8.36 0.95
CA ARG A 48 14.83 7.95 -0.05
C ARG A 48 15.56 9.13 -0.70
N GLY A 49 15.17 10.37 -0.40
CA GLY A 49 15.69 11.57 -1.06
C GLY A 49 15.25 11.74 -2.51
N ASP A 50 14.18 11.05 -2.94
CA ASP A 50 13.67 11.09 -4.31
C ASP A 50 12.73 12.29 -4.50
N SER A 51 13.33 13.46 -4.73
CA SER A 51 12.63 14.75 -4.84
C SER A 51 11.66 14.83 -6.02
N SER A 52 12.02 14.21 -7.17
CA SER A 52 11.17 14.17 -8.35
C SER A 52 9.89 13.38 -8.08
N ARG A 53 10.02 12.20 -7.45
CA ARG A 53 8.87 11.37 -7.08
C ARG A 53 8.04 12.01 -5.97
N ALA A 54 8.68 12.66 -5.00
CA ALA A 54 7.98 13.39 -3.93
C ALA A 54 7.14 14.55 -4.49
N GLY A 55 7.66 15.30 -5.48
CA GLY A 55 6.91 16.36 -6.17
C GLY A 55 5.66 15.83 -6.87
N GLN A 56 5.80 14.74 -7.64
CA GLN A 56 4.66 14.12 -8.34
C GLN A 56 3.59 13.59 -7.38
N LEU A 57 3.99 13.02 -6.23
CA LEU A 57 3.06 12.53 -5.22
C LEU A 57 2.34 13.68 -4.52
N ARG A 58 3.03 14.79 -4.22
CA ARG A 58 2.40 16.01 -3.69
C ARG A 58 1.34 16.55 -4.64
N SER A 59 1.64 16.67 -5.93
CA SER A 59 0.65 17.11 -6.93
C SER A 59 -0.55 16.18 -7.04
N GLN A 60 -0.37 14.86 -6.85
CA GLN A 60 -1.49 13.91 -6.85
C GLN A 60 -2.36 14.02 -5.59
N ILE A 61 -1.74 14.22 -4.43
CA ILE A 61 -2.45 14.46 -3.17
C ILE A 61 -3.25 15.77 -3.27
N ASP A 62 -2.63 16.83 -3.79
CA ASP A 62 -3.25 18.12 -4.03
C ASP A 62 -4.39 18.04 -5.05
N ALA A 63 -4.23 17.32 -6.16
CA ALA A 63 -5.31 17.13 -7.13
C ALA A 63 -6.51 16.34 -6.58
N ILE A 64 -6.28 15.43 -5.62
CA ILE A 64 -7.34 14.66 -4.96
C ILE A 64 -8.03 15.48 -3.86
N GLY A 65 -7.27 16.31 -3.12
CA GLY A 65 -7.81 17.23 -2.11
C GLY A 65 -8.38 18.54 -2.69
N GLY A 66 -7.94 18.92 -3.88
CA GLY A 66 -8.12 20.22 -4.52
C GLY A 66 -9.26 20.28 -5.54
N LEU A 67 -10.08 19.23 -5.67
CA LEU A 67 -11.43 19.37 -6.23
C LEU A 67 -12.38 20.24 -5.36
N GLY A 68 -11.84 20.96 -4.37
CA GLY A 68 -12.53 21.93 -3.51
C GLY A 68 -12.14 23.39 -3.72
N GLU A 69 -11.19 23.72 -4.61
CA GLU A 69 -10.83 25.13 -4.90
C GLU A 69 -11.21 25.50 -6.34
N GLU A 70 -12.34 26.21 -6.41
CA GLU A 70 -12.96 26.89 -7.54
C GLU A 70 -11.96 27.67 -8.42
N PRO A 71 -11.89 27.45 -9.75
CA PRO A 71 -11.23 28.38 -10.64
C PRO A 71 -12.19 29.55 -10.93
N GLY A 72 -12.17 30.58 -10.10
CA GLY A 72 -12.67 31.89 -10.48
C GLY A 72 -13.29 32.75 -9.38
N THR A 73 -12.57 33.79 -8.97
CA THR A 73 -13.12 35.15 -8.84
C THR A 73 -12.02 36.19 -8.93
#